data_AF-A0A4Q6B2Z7-F1
#
_entry.id   AF-A0A4Q6B2Z7-F1
#
_cell.length_a   1.000
_cell.length_b   1.000
_cell.length_c   1.000
_cell.angle_alpha   90.00
_cell.angle_beta   90.00
_cell.angle_gamma   90.00
#
_symmetry.space_group_name_H-M   'P 1'
#
loop_
_entity.id
_entity.type
_entity.pdbx_description
1 polymer ?
#
loop_
_entity_poly.entity_id
_entity_poly.type
_entity_poly.pdbx_seq_one_letter_code
_entity_poly.pdbx_strand_id
1 'polypeptide(L)'
;MADQWLSIVEYARTFAVSDMTIRRRIKTGRIKAVLKEGKYYIPVGPNGEILEEPIEVAPVKAAAVAMPKQAMPDPEPIVHYASEQGLRPGASFKTLPQSISQNLLRSEHSLVDTNSLLQFCDKTVTRINSIEKHLQDSFQSRIQSLESQLKLKDATISQLKQQAEDLQILVKLMERR
;
A
#
# COMPACT_ATOMS: atom_id res chain seq x y z
N MET A 1 -4.82 37.16 -16.33
CA MET A 1 -3.62 36.87 -15.51
C MET A 1 -3.32 35.40 -15.71
N ALA A 2 -2.08 35.04 -16.06
CA ALA A 2 -1.79 33.74 -16.68
C ALA A 2 -1.67 32.62 -15.64
N ASP A 3 -2.48 31.58 -15.78
CA ASP A 3 -2.30 30.33 -15.05
C ASP A 3 -0.94 29.73 -15.44
N GLN A 4 -0.01 29.69 -14.49
CA GLN A 4 1.30 29.11 -14.73
C GLN A 4 1.24 27.60 -14.54
N TRP A 5 1.53 26.86 -15.61
CA TRP A 5 1.60 25.40 -15.61
C TRP A 5 3.06 24.97 -15.46
N LEU A 6 3.38 24.24 -14.39
CA LEU A 6 4.71 23.68 -14.18
C LEU A 6 4.74 22.20 -14.52
N SER A 7 5.82 21.74 -15.14
CA SER A 7 6.09 20.31 -15.27
C SER A 7 6.41 19.69 -13.90
N ILE A 8 6.29 18.35 -13.78
CA ILE A 8 6.67 17.64 -12.54
C ILE A 8 8.06 18.03 -12.05
N VAL A 9 9.03 18.15 -12.97
CA VAL A 9 10.44 18.42 -12.63
C VAL A 9 10.62 19.85 -12.13
N GLU A 10 9.93 20.82 -12.73
CA GLU A 10 9.96 22.21 -12.28
C GLU A 10 9.29 22.34 -10.92
N TYR A 11 8.12 21.71 -10.75
CA TYR A 11 7.41 21.68 -9.47
C TYR A 11 8.27 21.04 -8.36
N ALA A 12 8.96 19.95 -8.65
CA ALA A 12 9.88 19.29 -7.72
C ALA A 12 10.97 20.24 -7.21
N ARG A 13 11.54 21.04 -8.11
CA ARG A 13 12.58 22.02 -7.78
C ARG A 13 12.02 23.18 -6.95
N THR A 14 10.87 23.73 -7.34
CA THR A 14 10.26 24.88 -6.66
C THR A 14 9.86 24.53 -5.22
N PHE A 15 9.33 23.34 -4.98
CA PHE A 15 8.82 22.91 -3.67
C PHE A 15 9.77 22.00 -2.90
N ALA A 16 11.00 21.76 -3.40
CA ALA A 16 11.97 20.84 -2.82
C ALA A 16 11.40 19.42 -2.52
N VAL A 17 10.56 18.91 -3.42
CA VAL A 17 9.93 17.59 -3.31
C VAL A 17 10.49 16.68 -4.40
N SER A 18 10.75 15.40 -4.09
CA SER A 18 11.19 14.46 -5.13
C SER A 18 10.14 14.24 -6.23
N ASP A 19 10.58 14.09 -7.48
CA ASP A 19 9.72 13.73 -8.63
C ASP A 19 8.83 12.52 -8.34
N MET A 20 9.36 11.53 -7.63
CA MET A 20 8.64 10.31 -7.25
C MET A 20 7.46 10.61 -6.32
N THR A 21 7.65 11.50 -5.34
CA THR A 21 6.60 11.91 -4.43
C THR A 21 5.48 12.63 -5.17
N ILE A 22 5.81 13.50 -6.13
CA ILE A 22 4.80 14.21 -6.94
C ILE A 22 3.99 13.23 -7.77
N ARG A 23 4.64 12.29 -8.47
CA ARG A 23 3.94 11.24 -9.23
C ARG A 23 2.99 10.43 -8.34
N ARG A 24 3.44 10.08 -7.13
CA ARG A 24 2.59 9.39 -6.15
C ARG A 24 1.40 10.26 -5.74
N ARG A 25 1.60 11.56 -5.47
CA ARG A 25 0.53 12.49 -5.09
C ARG A 25 -0.49 12.70 -6.20
N ILE A 26 -0.05 12.78 -7.46
CA ILE A 26 -0.91 12.79 -8.65
C ILE A 26 -1.73 11.50 -8.72
N LYS A 27 -1.07 10.34 -8.57
CA LYS A 27 -1.74 9.03 -8.57
C LYS A 27 -2.77 8.88 -7.45
N THR A 28 -2.50 9.42 -6.26
CA THR A 28 -3.43 9.41 -5.12
C THR A 28 -4.50 10.51 -5.18
N GLY A 29 -4.50 11.36 -6.22
CA GLY A 29 -5.45 12.47 -6.35
C GLY A 29 -5.24 13.64 -5.39
N ARG A 30 -4.10 13.71 -4.70
CA ARG A 30 -3.76 14.82 -3.78
C ARG A 30 -3.33 16.07 -4.53
N ILE A 31 -2.76 15.90 -5.72
CA ILE A 31 -2.39 16.99 -6.62
C ILE A 31 -3.16 16.80 -7.92
N LYS A 32 -3.93 17.81 -8.31
CA LYS A 32 -4.58 17.85 -9.63
C LYS A 32 -3.49 18.09 -10.69
N ALA A 33 -3.40 17.22 -11.68
CA ALA A 33 -2.48 17.37 -12.80
C ALA A 33 -3.18 17.03 -14.12
N VAL A 34 -2.78 17.72 -15.19
CA VAL A 34 -3.31 17.50 -16.54
C VAL A 34 -2.22 16.85 -17.39
N LEU A 35 -2.56 15.78 -18.09
CA LEU A 35 -1.67 15.12 -19.04
C LEU A 35 -1.78 15.82 -20.40
N LYS A 36 -0.70 16.49 -20.84
CA LYS A 36 -0.59 17.12 -22.17
C LYS A 36 0.67 16.59 -22.85
N GLU A 37 0.55 16.08 -24.08
CA GLU A 37 1.68 15.59 -24.88
C GLU A 37 2.54 14.52 -24.17
N GLY A 38 1.91 13.66 -23.36
CA GLY A 38 2.61 12.63 -22.58
C GLY A 38 3.38 13.14 -21.36
N LYS A 39 3.26 14.43 -21.01
CA LYS A 39 3.85 15.05 -19.81
C LYS A 39 2.75 15.57 -18.87
N TYR A 40 2.98 15.41 -17.57
CA TYR A 40 2.08 15.92 -16.54
C TYR A 40 2.43 17.37 -16.21
N TYR A 41 1.41 18.21 -16.20
CA TYR A 41 1.48 19.62 -15.82
C TYR A 41 0.61 19.88 -14.60
N ILE A 42 1.15 20.62 -13.64
CA ILE A 42 0.51 20.97 -12.38
C ILE A 42 0.20 22.48 -12.44
N PRO A 43 -1.06 22.90 -12.21
CA PRO A 43 -1.41 24.31 -12.14
C PRO A 43 -0.88 24.89 -10.82
N VAL A 44 -0.21 26.04 -10.89
CA VAL A 44 0.27 26.78 -9.72
C VAL A 44 -0.47 28.10 -9.62
N GLY A 45 -1.03 28.39 -8.45
CA GLY A 45 -1.73 29.66 -8.19
C GLY A 45 -0.77 30.85 -8.10
N PRO A 46 -1.28 32.09 -8.22
CA PRO A 46 -0.48 33.32 -8.27
C PRO A 46 0.39 33.58 -7.02
N ASN A 47 0.11 32.90 -5.90
CA ASN A 47 0.87 33.04 -4.65
C ASN A 47 1.80 31.84 -4.36
N GLY A 48 1.97 30.91 -5.31
CA GLY A 48 2.67 29.65 -5.04
C GLY A 48 1.94 28.72 -4.06
N GLU A 49 0.72 29.11 -3.65
CA GLU A 49 -0.15 28.27 -2.86
C GLU A 49 -0.68 27.13 -3.72
N ILE A 50 -0.45 25.93 -3.20
CA ILE A 50 -0.92 24.69 -3.79
C ILE A 50 -2.43 24.72 -3.70
N LEU A 51 -3.14 24.51 -4.82
CA LEU A 51 -4.54 24.07 -4.80
C LEU A 51 -4.60 22.61 -4.29
N GLU A 52 -4.04 22.36 -3.12
CA GLU A 52 -4.38 21.23 -2.28
C GLU A 52 -5.73 21.64 -1.68
N GLU A 53 -6.82 21.29 -2.37
CA GLU A 53 -8.12 21.33 -1.71
C GLU A 53 -7.98 20.49 -0.43
N PRO A 54 -8.21 21.07 0.76
CA PRO A 54 -8.36 20.25 1.94
C PRO A 54 -9.50 19.29 1.62
N ILE A 55 -9.22 17.99 1.70
CA ILE A 55 -10.29 17.00 1.72
C ILE A 55 -11.10 17.36 2.96
N GLU A 56 -12.20 18.07 2.74
CA GLU A 56 -13.24 18.34 3.72
C GLU A 56 -13.81 16.97 4.07
N VAL A 57 -13.21 16.32 5.07
CA VAL A 57 -13.83 15.19 5.73
C VAL A 57 -15.02 15.80 6.46
N ALA A 58 -16.17 15.77 5.80
CA ALA A 58 -17.42 16.29 6.33
C ALA A 58 -17.60 15.80 7.79
N PRO A 59 -17.82 16.69 8.77
CA PRO A 59 -18.23 16.24 10.09
C PRO A 59 -19.66 15.72 9.96
N VAL A 60 -19.83 14.40 10.10
CA VAL A 60 -21.14 13.78 10.23
C VAL A 60 -21.79 14.35 11.48
N LYS A 61 -22.63 15.37 11.30
CA LYS A 61 -23.48 15.93 12.35
C LYS A 61 -24.46 14.85 12.78
N ALA A 62 -24.33 14.42 14.02
CA ALA A 62 -25.35 13.71 14.76
C ALA A 62 -26.62 14.56 14.81
N ALA A 63 -27.66 14.11 14.11
CA ALA A 63 -29.04 14.52 14.35
C ALA A 63 -29.83 13.26 14.67
N ALA A 64 -30.13 13.09 15.96
CA ALA A 64 -31.04 12.09 16.47
C ALA A 64 -32.45 12.39 15.96
N VAL A 65 -33.03 11.46 15.20
CA VAL A 65 -34.48 11.33 15.04
C VAL A 65 -34.82 9.85 15.19
N ALA A 66 -35.59 9.56 16.23
CA ALA A 66 -36.10 8.24 16.56
C ALA A 66 -37.23 7.84 15.59
N MET A 67 -37.27 6.57 15.16
CA MET A 67 -38.43 5.67 15.10
C MET A 67 -38.07 4.30 14.45
N PRO A 68 -38.89 3.23 14.62
CA PRO A 68 -38.38 1.86 14.83
C PRO A 68 -38.56 0.86 13.66
N LYS A 69 -37.70 -0.18 13.68
CA LYS A 69 -37.82 -1.56 13.15
C LYS A 69 -38.12 -1.77 11.65
N GLN A 70 -37.14 -2.35 10.94
CA GLN A 70 -37.26 -3.69 10.33
C GLN A 70 -35.87 -4.25 9.99
N ALA A 71 -35.66 -5.52 10.31
CA ALA A 71 -34.39 -6.22 10.29
C ALA A 71 -34.11 -6.89 8.94
N MET A 72 -32.97 -6.57 8.34
CA MET A 72 -32.29 -7.32 7.28
C MET A 72 -30.80 -7.40 7.67
N PRO A 73 -30.14 -8.57 7.57
CA PRO A 73 -28.71 -8.67 7.85
C PRO A 73 -27.91 -8.25 6.61
N ASP A 74 -27.42 -7.01 6.61
CA ASP A 74 -26.46 -6.54 5.60
C ASP A 74 -25.03 -6.93 6.00
N PRO A 75 -24.18 -7.32 5.04
CA PRO A 75 -22.82 -7.77 5.29
C PRO A 75 -21.91 -6.58 5.63
N GLU A 76 -21.25 -6.67 6.78
CA GLU A 76 -20.32 -5.68 7.29
C GLU A 76 -19.20 -5.37 6.27
N PRO A 77 -18.92 -4.09 5.93
CA PRO A 77 -17.64 -3.72 5.37
C PRO A 77 -16.66 -3.48 6.53
N ILE A 78 -16.13 -4.55 7.12
CA ILE A 78 -14.91 -4.43 7.92
C ILE A 78 -13.75 -4.23 6.94
N VAL A 79 -13.43 -2.97 6.66
CA VAL A 79 -12.06 -2.59 6.33
C VAL A 79 -11.61 -1.57 7.36
N HIS A 80 -11.45 -2.04 8.59
CA HIS A 80 -10.42 -1.50 9.46
C HIS A 80 -9.09 -1.74 8.73
N TYR A 81 -8.57 -0.70 8.08
CA TYR A 81 -7.14 -0.61 7.85
C TYR A 81 -6.53 -0.53 9.24
N ALA A 82 -6.18 -1.69 9.79
CA ALA A 82 -5.21 -1.76 10.85
C ALA A 82 -4.00 -0.97 10.32
N SER A 83 -3.79 0.20 10.90
CA SER A 83 -2.48 0.81 10.96
C SER A 83 -1.58 -0.25 11.58
N GLU A 84 -0.96 -1.07 10.74
CA GLU A 84 0.17 -1.90 11.10
C GLU A 84 1.31 -0.94 11.46
N GLN A 85 1.25 -0.43 12.69
CA GLN A 85 2.43 -0.26 13.54
C GLN A 85 2.96 -1.65 13.94
N GLY A 86 3.01 -2.57 12.97
CA GLY A 86 3.74 -3.81 13.07
C GLY A 86 5.20 -3.42 13.15
N LEU A 87 5.73 -3.43 14.37
CA LEU A 87 7.15 -3.55 14.65
C LEU A 87 7.75 -4.48 13.59
N ARG A 88 8.45 -3.91 12.61
CA ARG A 88 9.15 -4.67 11.57
C ARG A 88 9.95 -5.77 12.26
N PRO A 89 9.63 -7.06 12.06
CA PRO A 89 10.51 -8.12 12.49
C PRO A 89 11.73 -8.08 11.55
N GLY A 90 12.77 -7.30 11.90
CA GLY A 90 14.02 -7.33 11.13
C GLY A 90 14.81 -6.04 10.90
N ALA A 91 14.54 -4.92 11.57
CA ALA A 91 15.30 -3.68 11.30
C ALA A 91 16.18 -3.18 12.46
N SER A 92 16.55 -4.03 13.42
CA SER A 92 17.83 -3.87 14.10
C SER A 92 18.76 -4.99 13.63
N PHE A 93 19.47 -4.74 12.53
CA PHE A 93 20.75 -5.42 12.35
C PHE A 93 21.56 -5.05 13.57
N LYS A 94 21.66 -5.97 14.53
CA LYS A 94 22.61 -5.83 15.62
C LYS A 94 23.97 -5.69 14.94
N THR A 95 24.51 -4.47 14.98
CA THR A 95 25.93 -4.21 14.84
C THR A 95 26.69 -5.31 15.58
N LEU A 96 27.79 -5.79 14.98
CA LEU A 96 28.67 -6.83 15.52
C LEU A 96 28.64 -6.85 17.05
N PRO A 97 28.47 -8.05 17.69
CA PRO A 97 28.43 -8.18 19.13
C PRO A 97 29.49 -7.31 19.77
N GLN A 98 29.12 -6.58 20.82
CA GLN A 98 29.95 -5.53 21.38
C GLN A 98 31.35 -6.03 21.79
N SER A 99 31.46 -7.32 22.13
CA SER A 99 32.72 -8.03 22.35
C SER A 99 33.61 -8.13 21.10
N ILE A 100 33.04 -8.43 19.93
CA ILE A 100 33.77 -8.57 18.66
C ILE A 100 34.15 -7.18 18.13
N SER A 101 33.23 -6.21 18.19
CA SER A 101 33.49 -4.85 17.71
C SER A 101 34.54 -4.11 18.55
N GLN A 102 34.56 -4.29 19.88
CA GLN A 102 35.60 -3.73 20.74
C GLN A 102 36.96 -4.39 20.53
N ASN A 103 37.02 -5.70 20.25
CA ASN A 103 38.27 -6.40 19.98
C ASN A 103 38.89 -6.00 18.63
N LEU A 104 38.06 -5.72 17.62
CA LEU A 104 38.50 -5.20 16.32
C LEU A 104 39.08 -3.78 16.42
N LEU A 105 38.60 -2.96 17.35
CA LEU A 105 39.06 -1.58 17.55
C LEU A 105 40.36 -1.47 18.35
N ARG A 106 40.73 -2.49 19.14
CA ARG A 106 41.94 -2.52 19.98
C ARG A 106 43.15 -3.14 19.27
N SER A 107 43.16 -3.09 17.95
CA SER A 107 44.07 -3.82 17.05
C SER A 107 45.53 -3.36 17.15
N GLU A 108 46.23 -3.73 18.22
CA GLU A 108 47.67 -3.91 18.16
C GLU A 108 48.11 -5.37 18.34
N HIS A 109 47.50 -6.21 19.20
CA HIS A 109 48.01 -7.59 19.36
C HIS A 109 47.01 -8.71 19.69
N SER A 110 45.70 -8.53 19.53
CA SER A 110 44.76 -9.62 19.81
C SER A 110 44.48 -10.44 18.56
N LEU A 111 44.94 -11.70 18.56
CA LEU A 111 44.33 -12.78 17.77
C LEU A 111 42.83 -12.76 18.09
N VAL A 112 42.05 -12.03 17.30
CA VAL A 112 40.58 -12.11 17.35
C VAL A 112 40.27 -13.60 17.30
N ASP A 113 39.60 -14.12 18.32
CA ASP A 113 39.27 -15.53 18.41
C ASP A 113 38.46 -15.91 17.16
N THR A 114 39.17 -16.51 16.20
CA THR A 114 38.66 -16.83 14.87
C THR A 114 37.46 -17.74 14.98
N ASN A 115 37.41 -18.58 16.01
CA ASN A 115 36.29 -19.46 16.29
C ASN A 115 35.05 -18.66 16.72
N SER A 116 35.19 -17.66 17.58
CA SER A 116 34.07 -16.79 17.97
C SER A 116 33.49 -16.01 16.78
N LEU A 117 34.35 -15.51 15.88
CA LEU A 117 33.90 -14.83 14.67
C LEU A 117 33.21 -15.78 13.70
N LEU A 118 33.78 -16.97 13.46
CA LEU A 118 33.18 -17.99 12.59
C LEU A 118 31.81 -18.43 13.12
N GLN A 119 31.70 -18.72 14.42
CA GLN A 119 30.42 -19.07 15.05
C GLN A 119 29.39 -17.94 14.93
N PHE A 120 29.81 -16.68 15.01
CA PHE A 120 28.91 -15.55 14.79
C PHE A 120 28.41 -15.50 13.35
N CYS A 121 29.29 -15.71 12.37
CA CYS A 121 28.93 -15.82 10.96
C CYS A 121 27.94 -16.97 10.72
N ASP A 122 28.21 -18.17 11.25
CA ASP A 122 27.33 -19.34 11.09
C ASP A 122 25.93 -19.10 11.66
N LYS A 123 25.86 -18.52 12.87
CA LYS A 123 24.58 -18.14 13.49
C LYS A 123 23.83 -17.09 12.67
N THR A 124 24.56 -16.14 12.10
CA THR A 124 23.98 -15.06 11.29
C THR A 124 23.42 -15.61 9.98
N VAL A 125 24.16 -16.48 9.29
CA VAL A 125 23.72 -17.17 8.07
C VAL A 125 22.48 -18.03 8.36
N THR A 126 22.52 -18.83 9.42
CA THR A 126 21.37 -19.66 9.82
C THR A 126 20.12 -18.82 10.09
N ARG A 127 20.30 -17.67 10.75
CA ARG A 127 19.20 -16.74 11.03
C ARG A 127 18.66 -16.10 9.75
N ILE A 128 19.52 -15.66 8.84
CA ILE A 128 19.13 -15.08 7.55
C ILE A 128 18.32 -16.11 6.75
N ASN A 129 18.81 -17.34 6.63
CA ASN A 129 18.11 -18.41 5.92
C ASN A 129 16.74 -18.74 6.55
N SER A 130 16.64 -18.70 7.88
CA SER A 130 15.35 -18.89 8.59
C SER A 130 14.36 -17.77 8.29
N ILE A 131 14.81 -16.50 8.29
CA ILE A 131 13.97 -15.35 7.95
C ILE A 131 13.53 -15.42 6.49
N GLU A 132 14.45 -15.74 5.59
CA GLU A 132 14.17 -15.90 4.15
C GLU A 132 13.10 -16.98 3.92
N LYS A 133 13.28 -18.15 4.55
CA LYS A 133 12.30 -19.23 4.48
C LYS A 133 10.93 -18.79 5.00
N HIS A 134 10.88 -18.13 6.16
CA HIS A 134 9.61 -17.65 6.72
C HIS A 134 8.94 -16.62 5.81
N LEU A 135 9.70 -15.71 5.19
CA LEU A 135 9.16 -14.76 4.23
C LEU A 135 8.62 -15.47 2.98
N GLN A 136 9.35 -16.46 2.47
CA GLN A 136 8.90 -17.27 1.34
C GLN A 136 7.58 -17.98 1.66
N ASP A 137 7.49 -18.65 2.81
CA ASP A 137 6.29 -19.36 3.26
C ASP A 137 5.10 -18.38 3.43
N SER A 138 5.35 -17.21 4.00
CA SER A 138 4.34 -16.15 4.19
C SER A 138 3.81 -15.62 2.85
N PHE A 139 4.69 -15.31 1.90
CA PHE A 139 4.28 -14.85 0.58
C PHE A 139 3.56 -15.95 -0.20
N GLN A 140 4.02 -17.20 -0.13
CA GLN A 140 3.37 -18.33 -0.78
C GLN A 140 1.95 -18.55 -0.26
N SER A 141 1.76 -18.50 1.06
CA SER A 141 0.43 -18.57 1.69
C SER A 141 -0.48 -17.42 1.24
N ARG A 142 0.07 -16.19 1.15
CA ARG A 142 -0.70 -15.04 0.67
C ARG A 142 -1.12 -15.18 -0.79
N ILE A 143 -0.25 -15.70 -1.65
CA ILE A 143 -0.56 -15.96 -3.07
C ILE A 143 -1.68 -16.99 -3.17
N GLN A 144 -1.59 -18.12 -2.47
CA GLN A 144 -2.62 -19.16 -2.47
C GLN A 144 -3.99 -18.63 -2.00
N SER A 145 -3.99 -17.79 -0.96
CA SER A 145 -5.21 -17.13 -0.48
C SER A 145 -5.82 -16.24 -1.56
N LEU A 146 -5.03 -15.40 -2.24
CA LEU A 146 -5.52 -14.54 -3.31
C LEU A 146 -6.02 -15.33 -4.52
N GLU A 147 -5.35 -16.42 -4.89
CA GLU A 147 -5.80 -17.32 -5.96
C GLU A 147 -7.15 -17.97 -5.65
N SER A 148 -7.36 -18.42 -4.41
CA SER A 148 -8.65 -18.98 -3.99
C SER A 148 -9.77 -17.93 -4.04
N GLN A 149 -9.49 -16.67 -3.67
CA GLN A 149 -10.45 -15.58 -3.74
C GLN A 149 -10.81 -15.26 -5.19
N LEU A 150 -9.81 -15.23 -6.08
CA LEU A 150 -10.02 -14.99 -7.50
C LEU A 150 -10.92 -16.09 -8.09
N LYS A 151 -10.62 -17.37 -7.83
CA LYS A 151 -11.46 -18.49 -8.26
C LYS A 151 -12.90 -18.38 -7.77
N LEU A 152 -13.11 -17.98 -6.51
CA LEU A 152 -14.45 -17.79 -5.96
C LEU A 152 -15.20 -16.67 -6.69
N LYS A 153 -14.53 -15.53 -6.93
CA LYS A 153 -15.11 -14.40 -7.65
C LYS A 153 -15.45 -14.76 -9.10
N ASP A 154 -14.61 -15.52 -9.78
CA ASP A 154 -14.87 -16.01 -11.15
C ASP A 154 -16.10 -16.92 -11.20
N ALA A 155 -16.28 -17.80 -10.21
CA ALA A 155 -17.47 -18.64 -10.09
C ALA A 155 -18.73 -17.78 -9.88
N THR A 156 -18.67 -16.77 -9.01
CA THR A 156 -19.79 -15.84 -8.80
C THR A 156 -20.13 -15.06 -10.07
N ILE A 157 -19.13 -14.54 -10.80
CA ILE A 157 -19.35 -13.84 -12.07
C ILE A 157 -20.02 -14.76 -13.08
N SER A 158 -19.57 -16.01 -13.18
CA SER A 158 -20.15 -17.00 -14.10
C SER A 158 -21.62 -17.29 -13.77
N GLN A 159 -21.95 -17.43 -12.48
CA GLN A 159 -23.32 -17.61 -12.02
C GLN A 159 -24.21 -16.39 -12.35
N LEU A 160 -23.73 -15.18 -12.08
CA LEU A 160 -24.47 -13.95 -12.38
C LEU A 160 -24.69 -13.76 -13.88
N LYS A 161 -23.71 -14.14 -14.72
CA LYS A 161 -23.87 -14.14 -16.18
C LYS A 161 -24.99 -15.07 -16.63
N GLN A 162 -25.02 -16.30 -16.11
CA GLN A 162 -26.09 -17.25 -16.41
C GLN A 162 -27.46 -16.68 -16.02
N GLN A 163 -27.57 -16.12 -14.82
CA GLN A 163 -28.82 -15.49 -14.37
C GLN A 163 -29.25 -14.32 -15.28
N ALA A 164 -28.30 -13.51 -15.74
CA ALA A 164 -28.59 -12.42 -16.66
C ALA A 164 -29.09 -12.93 -18.03
N GLU A 165 -28.49 -14.00 -18.55
CA GLU A 165 -28.93 -14.67 -19.79
C GLU A 165 -30.34 -15.25 -19.64
N ASP A 166 -30.63 -15.94 -18.54
CA ASP A 166 -31.94 -16.51 -18.26
C ASP A 166 -33.03 -15.42 -18.17
N LEU A 167 -32.74 -14.32 -17.47
CA LEU A 167 -33.64 -13.17 -17.39
C LEU A 167 -33.86 -12.52 -18.77
N GLN A 168 -32.82 -12.42 -19.58
CA GLN A 168 -32.93 -11.88 -20.94
C GLN A 168 -33.83 -12.74 -21.83
N ILE A 169 -33.77 -14.07 -21.69
CA ILE A 169 -34.68 -15.00 -22.39
C ILE A 169 -36.12 -14.78 -21.90
N LEU A 170 -36.34 -14.65 -20.60
CA LEU A 170 -37.68 -14.41 -20.04
C LEU A 170 -38.31 -13.11 -20.57
N VAL A 171 -37.54 -12.03 -20.61
CA VAL A 171 -37.99 -10.74 -21.17
C VAL A 171 -38.39 -10.91 -22.65
N LYS A 172 -37.56 -11.57 -23.46
CA LYS A 172 -37.88 -11.85 -24.88
C LYS A 172 -39.16 -12.68 -25.06
N LEU A 173 -39.46 -13.59 -24.14
CA LEU A 173 -40.70 -14.37 -24.17
C LEU A 173 -41.92 -13.54 -23.78
N MET A 174 -41.76 -12.60 -22.84
CA MET A 174 -42.82 -11.67 -22.44
C MET A 174 -43.14 -10.66 -23.54
N GLU A 175 -42.14 -10.15 -24.25
CA GLU A 175 -42.32 -9.20 -25.37
C GLU A 175 -43.05 -9.80 -26.58
N ARG A 176 -43.12 -11.13 -26.69
CA ARG A 176 -43.82 -11.82 -27.78
C ARG A 176 -45.30 -12.09 -27.50
N ARG A 177 -45.77 -11.86 -26.27
CA ARG A 177 -47.20 -11.96 -25.92
C ARG A 177 -47.90 -10.64 -26.14
#